data_AF-A0ABC8U4R0-F1
#
_entry.id   AF-A0ABC8U4R0-F1
#
_cell.length_a   1.000
_cell.length_b   1.000
_cell.length_c   1.000
_cell.angle_alpha   90.00
_cell.angle_beta   90.00
_cell.angle_gamma   90.00
#
_symmetry.space_group_name_H-M   'P 1'
#
loop_
_entity.id
_entity.type
_entity.pdbx_description
1 polymer ?
#
loop_
_entity_poly.entity_id
_entity_poly.type
_entity_poly.pdbx_seq_one_letter_code
_entity_poly.pdbx_strand_id
1 'polypeptide(L)'
;MSIALSLPLLNPYLDSNATFDHGANFAVAGSTALDYTFFTAKGIYNPFTNISLGDQLNWFKFHLNTICQAPAECEELLSKALVFVGEIGGNDLNYAIIQGKSIQEIHTYQPYIIEEVIHLGAVNIIVPGNLPMGCIPAGLTIVSGSDVTAYDDMGCSKELNELVLVQNNYLQQSLALLRLEFPHANIIYADYYAAYQTILHHAVDFGFDEKSLLRSCCGIGGLYNYDQNRVCGSSGVPFCRNHAQYISWDGVHLTQEAYRLITEILLPDIFPRIRYI
;
A
#
# COMPACT_ATOMS: atom_id res chain seq x y z
N MET A 1 -4.69 -0.50 -11.51
CA MET A 1 -4.90 0.83 -12.15
C MET A 1 -4.42 0.88 -13.61
N SER A 2 -3.13 0.71 -13.94
CA SER A 2 -2.62 0.90 -15.32
C SER A 2 -3.40 0.15 -16.39
N ILE A 3 -3.66 -1.16 -16.19
CA ILE A 3 -4.46 -1.97 -17.14
C ILE A 3 -5.86 -1.38 -17.36
N ALA A 4 -6.53 -0.96 -16.28
CA ALA A 4 -7.88 -0.38 -16.35
C ALA A 4 -7.91 0.96 -17.10
N LEU A 5 -6.80 1.71 -17.06
CA LEU A 5 -6.61 2.96 -17.81
C LEU A 5 -5.99 2.76 -19.19
N SER A 6 -5.80 1.51 -19.63
CA SER A 6 -5.08 1.18 -20.87
C SER A 6 -3.65 1.76 -20.95
N LEU A 7 -3.00 1.92 -19.79
CA LEU A 7 -1.61 2.34 -19.67
C LEU A 7 -0.67 1.13 -19.61
N PRO A 8 0.57 1.23 -20.15
CA PRO A 8 1.58 0.19 -20.00
C PRO A 8 1.91 -0.13 -18.54
N LEU A 9 2.36 -1.37 -18.29
CA LEU A 9 2.95 -1.72 -17.01
C LEU A 9 4.32 -1.05 -16.89
N LEU A 10 4.65 -0.57 -15.69
CA LEU A 10 5.87 0.17 -15.43
C LEU A 10 7.01 -0.78 -15.06
N ASN A 11 8.19 -0.51 -15.61
CA ASN A 11 9.40 -1.24 -15.24
C ASN A 11 9.95 -0.76 -13.89
N PRO A 12 10.55 -1.63 -13.07
CA PRO A 12 11.26 -1.22 -11.86
C PRO A 12 12.43 -0.29 -12.21
N TYR A 13 12.55 0.83 -11.51
CA TYR A 13 13.57 1.85 -11.77
C TYR A 13 15.01 1.31 -11.68
N LEU A 14 15.26 0.34 -10.80
CA LEU A 14 16.59 -0.26 -10.61
C LEU A 14 16.94 -1.33 -11.66
N ASP A 15 16.05 -1.63 -12.61
CA ASP A 15 16.39 -2.51 -13.73
C ASP A 15 17.24 -1.76 -14.76
N SER A 16 18.55 -2.04 -14.74
CA SER A 16 19.53 -1.44 -15.66
C SER A 16 19.29 -1.75 -17.14
N ASN A 17 18.45 -2.74 -17.47
CA ASN A 17 18.15 -3.13 -18.86
C ASN A 17 16.78 -2.64 -19.36
N ALA A 18 16.02 -1.93 -18.53
CA ALA A 18 14.68 -1.47 -18.86
C ALA A 18 14.69 -0.11 -19.58
N THR A 19 13.60 0.16 -20.31
CA THR A 19 13.28 1.52 -20.77
C THR A 19 12.16 2.12 -19.92
N PHE A 20 12.11 3.45 -19.87
CA PHE A 20 11.19 4.22 -19.04
C PHE A 20 10.31 5.16 -19.87
N ASP A 21 10.13 4.86 -21.16
CA ASP A 21 9.40 5.69 -22.13
C ASP A 21 7.91 5.90 -21.74
N HIS A 22 7.38 5.03 -20.88
CA HIS A 22 6.01 5.07 -20.38
C HIS A 22 5.92 5.25 -18.86
N GLY A 23 7.02 5.66 -18.23
CA GLY A 23 7.14 5.83 -16.78
C GLY A 23 7.99 4.74 -16.11
N ALA A 24 8.18 4.90 -14.80
CA ALA A 24 9.03 4.05 -13.99
C ALA A 24 8.35 3.73 -12.64
N ASN A 25 8.64 2.55 -12.09
CA ASN A 25 8.19 2.13 -10.77
C ASN A 25 9.34 2.21 -9.77
N PHE A 26 9.21 3.08 -8.77
CA PHE A 26 10.22 3.30 -7.73
C PHE A 26 9.94 2.50 -6.44
N ALA A 27 8.84 1.76 -6.37
CA ALA A 27 8.44 1.05 -5.17
C ALA A 27 9.44 -0.05 -4.79
N VAL A 28 9.73 -0.16 -3.50
CA VAL A 28 10.57 -1.21 -2.92
C VAL A 28 9.76 -2.00 -1.90
N ALA A 29 9.70 -3.32 -2.07
CA ALA A 29 9.02 -4.19 -1.12
C ALA A 29 9.60 -4.03 0.29
N GLY A 30 8.73 -3.88 1.29
CA GLY A 30 9.12 -3.69 2.68
C GLY A 30 9.58 -2.29 3.04
N SER A 31 9.54 -1.30 2.13
CA SER A 31 9.90 0.08 2.43
C SER A 31 8.93 0.75 3.41
N THR A 32 9.43 1.67 4.21
CA THR A 32 8.65 2.48 5.17
C THR A 32 8.42 3.90 4.65
N ALA A 33 7.36 4.55 5.11
CA ALA A 33 7.14 5.97 4.83
C ALA A 33 8.19 6.83 5.55
N LEU A 34 8.45 6.51 6.81
CA LEU A 34 9.49 7.15 7.62
C LEU A 34 10.88 6.57 7.31
N ASP A 35 11.91 7.38 7.55
CA ASP A 35 13.28 6.97 7.29
C ASP A 35 13.74 5.83 8.19
N TYR A 36 14.64 4.99 7.65
CA TYR A 36 15.24 3.89 8.41
C TYR A 36 15.85 4.35 9.75
N THR A 37 16.42 5.56 9.79
CA THR A 37 16.99 6.15 11.02
C THR A 37 15.94 6.41 12.11
N PHE A 38 14.70 6.76 11.75
CA PHE A 38 13.59 6.90 12.70
C PHE A 38 13.32 5.58 13.45
N PHE A 39 13.28 4.46 12.73
CA PHE A 39 13.04 3.14 13.32
C PHE A 39 14.21 2.66 14.16
N THR A 40 15.45 2.79 13.66
CA THR A 40 16.63 2.37 14.45
C THR A 40 16.79 3.15 15.74
N ALA A 41 16.46 4.45 15.78
CA ALA A 41 16.45 5.26 17.00
C ALA A 41 15.44 4.74 18.04
N LYS A 42 14.41 4.02 17.59
CA LYS A 42 13.40 3.35 18.43
C LYS A 42 13.73 1.87 18.69
N GLY A 43 14.88 1.38 18.21
CA GLY A 43 15.26 -0.04 18.33
C GLY A 43 14.39 -0.98 17.48
N ILE A 44 13.80 -0.47 16.40
CA ILE A 44 13.03 -1.23 15.42
C ILE A 44 13.93 -1.47 14.20
N TYR A 45 14.05 -2.72 13.77
CA TYR A 45 14.90 -3.11 12.65
C TYR A 45 14.07 -3.69 11.50
N ASN A 46 14.33 -3.24 10.27
CA ASN A 46 13.77 -3.83 9.06
C ASN A 46 14.84 -4.74 8.43
N PRO A 47 14.64 -6.08 8.44
CA PRO A 47 15.64 -7.01 7.92
C PRO A 47 15.65 -7.12 6.39
N PHE A 48 14.66 -6.55 5.70
CA PHE A 48 14.47 -6.71 4.26
C PHE A 48 15.10 -5.57 3.45
N THR A 49 15.01 -4.34 3.96
CA THR A 49 15.48 -3.14 3.25
C THR A 49 15.71 -1.98 4.23
N ASN A 50 16.59 -1.07 3.87
CA ASN A 50 16.76 0.22 4.54
C ASN A 50 16.21 1.40 3.72
N ILE A 51 15.50 1.12 2.64
CA ILE A 51 14.95 2.12 1.72
C ILE A 51 13.62 2.66 2.27
N SER A 52 13.53 3.98 2.42
CA SER A 52 12.29 4.70 2.77
C SER A 52 11.59 5.29 1.55
N LEU A 53 10.40 5.87 1.75
CA LEU A 53 9.76 6.71 0.75
C LEU A 53 10.65 7.88 0.33
N GLY A 54 11.40 8.47 1.27
CA GLY A 54 12.36 9.54 0.98
C GLY A 54 13.44 9.11 -0.01
N ASP A 55 13.97 7.89 0.13
CA ASP A 55 14.92 7.32 -0.83
C ASP A 55 14.29 7.12 -2.23
N GLN A 56 13.05 6.63 -2.28
CA GLN A 56 12.31 6.46 -3.55
C GLN A 56 12.02 7.80 -4.23
N LEU A 57 11.68 8.84 -3.46
CA LEU A 57 11.49 10.20 -3.98
C LEU A 57 12.81 10.81 -4.46
N ASN A 58 13.93 10.51 -3.79
CA ASN A 58 15.25 10.88 -4.28
C ASN A 58 15.55 10.24 -5.63
N TRP A 59 15.29 8.93 -5.79
CA TRP A 59 15.43 8.25 -7.08
C TRP A 59 14.52 8.83 -8.16
N PHE A 60 13.27 9.14 -7.82
CA PHE A 60 12.35 9.82 -8.73
C PHE A 60 12.90 11.15 -9.21
N LYS A 61 13.41 12.01 -8.31
CA LYS A 61 14.07 13.27 -8.67
C LYS A 61 15.30 13.07 -9.56
N PHE A 62 16.15 12.09 -9.23
CA PHE A 62 17.32 11.77 -10.05
C PHE A 62 16.89 11.34 -11.45
N HIS A 63 15.90 10.46 -11.57
CA HIS A 63 15.37 10.03 -12.85
C HIS A 63 14.78 11.19 -13.64
N LEU A 64 13.97 12.05 -12.99
CA LEU A 64 13.37 13.22 -13.60
C LEU A 64 14.44 14.12 -14.25
N ASN A 65 15.53 14.40 -13.52
CA ASN A 65 16.66 15.18 -14.05
C ASN A 65 17.40 14.52 -15.24
N THR A 66 17.21 13.22 -15.49
CA THR A 66 17.77 12.53 -16.67
C THR A 66 16.89 12.64 -17.90
N ILE A 67 15.58 12.86 -17.72
CA ILE A 67 14.58 12.88 -18.80
C ILE A 67 14.05 14.28 -19.10
N CYS A 68 14.27 15.25 -18.21
CA CYS A 68 14.03 16.67 -18.43
C CYS A 68 15.15 17.48 -17.77
N GLN A 69 15.64 18.51 -18.45
CA GLN A 69 16.79 19.31 -17.98
C GLN A 69 16.40 20.71 -17.50
N ALA A 70 15.26 21.23 -17.96
CA ALA A 70 14.75 22.52 -17.55
C ALA A 70 13.52 22.36 -16.63
N PRO A 71 13.35 23.18 -15.57
CA PRO A 71 12.18 23.10 -14.69
C PRO A 71 10.83 23.11 -15.44
N ALA A 72 10.68 24.00 -16.43
CA ALA A 72 9.46 24.08 -17.23
C ALA A 72 9.18 22.81 -18.06
N GLU A 73 10.23 22.11 -18.51
CA GLU A 73 10.11 20.84 -19.22
C GLU A 73 9.64 19.73 -18.28
N CYS A 74 10.21 19.69 -17.07
CA CYS A 74 9.82 18.74 -16.03
C CYS A 74 8.37 18.97 -15.57
N GLU A 75 7.98 20.22 -15.36
CA GLU A 75 6.59 20.60 -15.03
C GLU A 75 5.62 20.20 -16.14
N GLU A 76 5.96 20.46 -17.42
CA GLU A 76 5.12 20.05 -18.54
C GLU A 76 4.96 18.52 -18.59
N LEU A 77 6.05 17.78 -18.42
CA LEU A 77 6.04 16.31 -18.42
C LEU A 77 5.18 15.77 -17.27
N LEU A 78 5.38 16.27 -16.05
CA LEU A 78 4.65 15.81 -14.87
C LEU A 78 3.19 16.27 -14.82
N SER A 79 2.85 17.37 -15.51
CA SER A 79 1.46 17.81 -15.62
C SER A 79 0.57 16.82 -16.39
N LYS A 80 1.18 16.01 -17.27
CA LYS A 80 0.52 14.97 -18.08
C LYS A 80 0.75 13.56 -17.54
N ALA A 81 1.51 13.41 -16.45
CA ALA A 81 1.78 12.13 -15.84
C ALA A 81 0.74 11.80 -14.76
N LEU A 82 0.53 10.50 -14.54
CA LEU A 82 -0.16 10.00 -13.36
C LEU A 82 0.87 9.55 -12.33
N VAL A 83 0.93 10.23 -11.18
CA VAL A 83 1.86 9.92 -10.10
C VAL A 83 1.12 9.16 -9.00
N PHE A 84 1.55 7.94 -8.73
CA PHE A 84 0.97 7.09 -7.70
C PHE A 84 1.95 6.98 -6.53
N VAL A 85 1.56 7.44 -5.33
CA VAL A 85 2.46 7.47 -4.15
C VAL A 85 1.87 6.63 -3.03
N GLY A 86 2.30 5.37 -2.95
CA GLY A 86 1.81 4.38 -2.00
C GLY A 86 1.40 3.06 -2.68
N GLU A 87 0.85 2.07 -1.97
CA GLU A 87 0.57 2.01 -0.53
C GLU A 87 1.87 2.09 0.30
N ILE A 88 1.92 3.01 1.26
CA ILE A 88 3.09 3.22 2.13
C ILE A 88 2.60 3.58 3.55
N GLY A 89 3.41 3.28 4.57
CA GLY A 89 3.05 3.47 5.97
C GLY A 89 2.59 2.19 6.68
N GLY A 90 2.04 1.21 5.95
CA GLY A 90 1.66 -0.08 6.53
C GLY A 90 2.86 -0.84 7.11
N ASN A 91 4.02 -0.73 6.47
CA ASN A 91 5.27 -1.31 6.99
C ASN A 91 5.76 -0.62 8.27
N ASP A 92 5.53 0.68 8.41
CA ASP A 92 5.87 1.48 9.60
C ASP A 92 5.13 0.92 10.83
N LEU A 93 3.87 0.49 10.63
CA LEU A 93 3.07 -0.21 11.63
C LEU A 93 3.57 -1.65 11.84
N ASN A 94 3.69 -2.44 10.77
CA ASN A 94 4.03 -3.87 10.83
C ASN A 94 5.33 -4.12 11.59
N TYR A 95 6.42 -3.42 11.25
CA TYR A 95 7.72 -3.66 11.90
C TYR A 95 7.69 -3.30 13.39
N ALA A 96 6.93 -2.28 13.77
CA ALA A 96 6.79 -1.86 15.15
C ALA A 96 5.98 -2.89 15.96
N ILE A 97 4.85 -3.35 15.42
CA ILE A 97 3.99 -4.37 16.04
C ILE A 97 4.77 -5.68 16.24
N ILE A 98 5.43 -6.18 15.19
CA ILE A 98 6.20 -7.44 15.23
C ILE A 98 7.30 -7.39 16.28
N GLN A 99 7.90 -6.21 16.51
CA GLN A 99 8.96 -6.00 17.49
C GLN A 99 8.44 -5.53 18.86
N GLY A 100 7.13 -5.67 19.10
CA GLY A 100 6.52 -5.50 20.42
C GLY A 100 6.38 -4.04 20.88
N LYS A 101 6.32 -3.09 19.95
CA LYS A 101 5.98 -1.69 20.29
C LYS A 101 4.53 -1.58 20.72
N SER A 102 4.27 -0.70 21.69
CA SER A 102 2.91 -0.47 22.15
C SER A 102 2.12 0.32 21.11
N ILE A 103 0.81 0.08 21.05
CA ILE A 103 -0.09 0.82 20.18
C ILE A 103 -0.01 2.34 20.44
N GLN A 104 0.12 2.75 21.71
CA GLN A 104 0.28 4.17 22.07
C GLN A 104 1.55 4.78 21.47
N GLU A 105 2.65 4.02 21.40
CA GLU A 105 3.87 4.48 20.74
C GLU A 105 3.64 4.59 19.22
N ILE A 106 3.04 3.57 18.61
CA ILE A 106 2.87 3.49 17.15
C ILE A 106 1.93 4.60 16.65
N HIS A 107 0.94 5.03 17.44
CA HIS A 107 0.10 6.18 17.11
C HIS A 107 0.87 7.50 16.92
N THR A 108 2.11 7.59 17.42
CA THR A 108 2.97 8.77 17.22
C THR A 108 3.67 8.77 15.86
N TYR A 109 3.57 7.69 15.08
CA TYR A 109 4.27 7.55 13.82
C TYR A 109 3.46 8.25 12.75
N GLN A 110 3.79 9.51 12.52
CA GLN A 110 3.15 10.34 11.50
C GLN A 110 4.01 10.31 10.23
N PRO A 111 3.55 9.69 9.13
CA PRO A 111 4.33 9.62 7.91
C PRO A 111 4.50 11.01 7.29
N TYR A 112 5.61 11.18 6.57
CA TYR A 112 5.87 12.39 5.82
C TYR A 112 4.89 12.53 4.66
N ILE A 113 4.48 13.76 4.39
CA ILE A 113 3.50 14.09 3.37
C ILE A 113 4.22 14.22 2.02
N ILE A 114 3.59 13.74 0.96
CA ILE A 114 4.11 13.68 -0.42
C ILE A 114 4.21 15.04 -1.14
N GLU A 115 4.36 16.13 -0.39
CA GLU A 115 4.39 17.51 -0.92
C GLU A 115 5.44 17.68 -2.01
N GLU A 116 6.55 16.96 -1.89
CA GLU A 116 7.69 17.02 -2.80
C GLU A 116 7.32 16.73 -4.26
N VAL A 117 6.43 15.76 -4.55
CA VAL A 117 6.06 15.48 -5.95
C VAL A 117 5.23 16.62 -6.56
N ILE A 118 4.50 17.37 -5.73
CA ILE A 118 3.71 18.53 -6.18
C ILE A 118 4.65 19.67 -6.55
N HIS A 119 5.65 19.95 -5.71
CA HIS A 119 6.67 20.98 -5.99
C HIS A 119 7.49 20.69 -7.26
N LEU A 120 7.61 19.42 -7.65
CA LEU A 120 8.27 19.02 -8.89
C LEU A 120 7.37 19.22 -10.14
N GLY A 121 6.09 19.53 -9.96
CA GLY A 121 5.14 19.81 -11.05
C GLY A 121 4.10 18.72 -11.30
N ALA A 122 3.99 17.71 -10.43
CA ALA A 122 2.96 16.68 -10.59
C ALA A 122 1.55 17.25 -10.38
N VAL A 123 0.68 17.03 -11.36
CA VAL A 123 -0.72 17.49 -11.31
C VAL A 123 -1.66 16.37 -10.91
N ASN A 124 -1.54 15.17 -11.50
CA ASN A 124 -2.44 14.05 -11.18
C ASN A 124 -1.78 13.10 -10.19
N ILE A 125 -2.21 13.16 -8.94
CA ILE A 125 -1.57 12.42 -7.85
C ILE A 125 -2.60 11.53 -7.18
N ILE A 126 -2.35 10.23 -7.14
CA ILE A 126 -3.16 9.26 -6.41
C ILE A 126 -2.38 8.76 -5.20
N VAL A 127 -3.01 8.81 -4.04
CA VAL A 127 -2.44 8.39 -2.76
C VAL A 127 -3.37 7.36 -2.12
N PRO A 128 -3.06 6.06 -2.21
CA PRO A 128 -3.84 5.06 -1.50
C PRO A 128 -3.62 5.13 0.01
N GLY A 129 -4.69 4.91 0.78
CA GLY A 129 -4.60 4.55 2.19
C GLY A 129 -4.11 3.11 2.38
N ASN A 130 -3.86 2.73 3.62
CA ASN A 130 -3.51 1.36 3.99
C ASN A 130 -4.73 0.45 4.04
N LEU A 131 -4.54 -0.82 3.68
CA LEU A 131 -5.54 -1.89 3.82
C LEU A 131 -5.85 -2.19 5.30
N PRO A 132 -7.02 -2.77 5.63
CA PRO A 132 -7.38 -3.11 7.00
C PRO A 132 -6.49 -4.23 7.52
N MET A 133 -5.37 -3.87 8.17
CA MET A 133 -4.37 -4.80 8.71
C MET A 133 -4.99 -5.87 9.62
N GLY A 134 -6.03 -5.50 10.37
CA GLY A 134 -6.77 -6.43 11.22
C GLY A 134 -7.53 -7.52 10.46
N CYS A 135 -7.68 -7.42 9.13
CA CYS A 135 -8.25 -8.44 8.27
C CYS A 135 -7.18 -9.23 7.47
N ILE A 136 -5.91 -8.84 7.58
CA ILE A 136 -4.81 -9.46 6.84
C ILE A 136 -4.27 -10.66 7.64
N PRO A 137 -4.05 -11.85 7.03
CA PRO A 137 -3.63 -13.05 7.75
C PRO A 137 -2.39 -12.87 8.65
N ALA A 138 -1.39 -12.11 8.20
CA ALA A 138 -0.21 -11.80 9.00
C ALA A 138 -0.56 -11.00 10.27
N GLY A 139 -1.34 -9.92 10.13
CA GLY A 139 -1.81 -9.12 11.26
C GLY A 139 -2.61 -9.96 12.25
N LEU A 140 -3.58 -10.73 11.74
CA LEU A 140 -4.40 -11.65 12.53
C LEU A 140 -3.61 -12.73 13.25
N THR A 141 -2.53 -13.24 12.65
CA THR A 141 -1.63 -14.22 13.27
C THR A 141 -0.83 -13.60 14.42
N ILE A 142 -0.41 -12.33 14.30
CA ILE A 142 0.33 -11.63 15.35
C ILE A 142 -0.52 -11.41 16.60
N VAL A 143 -1.77 -10.98 16.41
CA VAL A 143 -2.68 -10.68 17.53
C VAL A 143 -3.62 -11.83 17.87
N SER A 144 -3.35 -13.04 17.35
CA SER A 144 -4.23 -14.20 17.58
C SER A 144 -4.32 -14.50 19.07
N GLY A 145 -5.52 -14.39 19.62
CA GLY A 145 -5.79 -14.57 21.06
C GLY A 145 -7.16 -15.22 21.30
N SER A 146 -7.44 -15.58 22.56
CA SER A 146 -8.71 -16.20 22.95
C SER A 146 -9.84 -15.22 23.21
N ASP A 147 -9.57 -13.91 23.19
CA ASP A 147 -10.59 -12.89 23.42
C ASP A 147 -11.41 -12.65 22.15
N VAL A 148 -12.60 -13.26 22.10
CA VAL A 148 -13.54 -13.12 21.00
C VAL A 148 -14.04 -11.69 20.81
N THR A 149 -13.99 -10.85 21.86
CA THR A 149 -14.49 -9.47 21.77
C THR A 149 -13.55 -8.53 21.00
N ALA A 150 -12.28 -8.95 20.84
CA ALA A 150 -11.25 -8.25 20.08
C ALA A 150 -11.48 -8.28 18.56
N TYR A 151 -12.39 -9.12 18.07
CA TYR A 151 -12.71 -9.27 16.65
C TYR A 151 -14.10 -8.74 16.30
N ASP A 152 -14.28 -8.24 15.08
CA ASP A 152 -15.58 -7.87 14.52
C ASP A 152 -16.35 -9.08 13.97
N ASP A 153 -17.55 -8.83 13.43
CA ASP A 153 -18.44 -9.88 12.93
C ASP A 153 -17.87 -10.62 11.69
N MET A 154 -16.87 -10.03 11.02
CA MET A 154 -16.16 -10.65 9.89
C MET A 154 -14.88 -11.38 10.35
N GLY A 155 -14.54 -11.33 11.64
CA GLY A 155 -13.34 -11.95 12.21
C GLY A 155 -12.09 -11.09 12.13
N CYS A 156 -12.19 -9.80 11.79
CA CYS A 156 -11.05 -8.90 11.75
C CYS A 156 -10.73 -8.32 13.14
N SER A 157 -9.45 -8.11 13.44
CA SER A 157 -9.01 -7.46 14.68
C SER A 157 -9.40 -5.99 14.72
N LYS A 158 -10.17 -5.58 15.74
CA LYS A 158 -10.61 -4.19 15.93
C LYS A 158 -9.45 -3.26 16.25
N GLU A 159 -8.53 -3.68 17.13
CA GLU A 159 -7.38 -2.88 17.56
C GLU A 159 -6.43 -2.55 16.40
N LEU A 160 -6.08 -3.56 15.58
CA LEU A 160 -5.23 -3.32 14.40
C LEU A 160 -5.94 -2.44 13.35
N ASN A 161 -7.24 -2.65 13.14
CA ASN A 161 -8.02 -1.82 12.22
C ASN A 161 -8.17 -0.37 12.72
N GLU A 162 -8.30 -0.15 14.02
CA GLU A 162 -8.31 1.20 14.61
C GLU A 162 -6.99 1.93 14.35
N LEU A 163 -5.86 1.25 14.52
CA LEU A 163 -4.54 1.82 14.23
C LEU A 163 -4.41 2.28 12.77
N VAL A 164 -4.84 1.44 11.82
CA VAL A 164 -4.87 1.78 10.40
C VAL A 164 -5.82 2.92 10.10
N LEU A 165 -7.02 2.93 10.69
CA LEU A 165 -8.00 4.00 10.50
C LEU A 165 -7.47 5.35 10.98
N VAL A 166 -6.76 5.39 12.11
CA VAL A 166 -6.11 6.62 12.61
C VAL A 166 -5.07 7.12 11.61
N GLN A 167 -4.22 6.25 11.06
CA GLN A 167 -3.24 6.65 10.04
C GLN A 167 -3.89 7.12 8.75
N ASN A 168 -4.91 6.41 8.24
CA ASN A 168 -5.63 6.80 7.04
C ASN A 168 -6.39 8.13 7.23
N ASN A 169 -6.90 8.41 8.42
CA ASN A 169 -7.53 9.70 8.74
C ASN A 169 -6.49 10.83 8.78
N TYR A 170 -5.33 10.61 9.39
CA TYR A 170 -4.22 11.58 9.35
C TYR A 170 -3.80 11.88 7.92
N LEU A 171 -3.62 10.84 7.09
CA LEU A 171 -3.30 10.99 5.67
C LEU A 171 -4.34 11.82 4.94
N GLN A 172 -5.64 11.53 5.11
CA GLN A 172 -6.72 12.29 4.49
C GLN A 172 -6.73 13.77 4.90
N GLN A 173 -6.49 14.07 6.18
CA GLN A 173 -6.38 15.45 6.68
C GLN A 173 -5.20 16.18 6.04
N SER A 174 -4.04 15.54 6.00
CA SER A 174 -2.84 16.06 5.34
C SER A 174 -3.06 16.34 3.85
N LEU A 175 -3.71 15.42 3.13
CA LEU A 175 -4.07 15.62 1.73
C LEU A 175 -5.10 16.74 1.56
N ALA A 176 -6.01 16.95 2.51
CA ALA A 176 -6.95 18.07 2.48
C ALA A 176 -6.24 19.42 2.60
N LEU A 177 -5.23 19.52 3.47
CA LEU A 177 -4.38 20.72 3.58
C LEU A 177 -3.59 20.98 2.30
N LEU A 178 -2.98 19.95 1.72
CA LEU A 178 -2.27 20.08 0.45
C LEU A 178 -3.18 20.54 -0.70
N ARG A 179 -4.44 20.10 -0.75
CA ARG A 179 -5.39 20.57 -1.78
C ARG A 179 -5.71 22.06 -1.66
N LEU A 180 -5.66 22.61 -0.43
CA LEU A 180 -5.84 24.05 -0.20
C LEU A 180 -4.60 24.84 -0.63
N GLU A 181 -3.42 24.29 -0.36
CA GLU A 181 -2.13 24.91 -0.71
C GLU A 181 -1.83 24.85 -2.22
N PHE A 182 -2.17 23.73 -2.86
CA PHE A 182 -1.90 23.45 -4.27
C PHE A 182 -3.20 23.23 -5.06
N PRO A 183 -4.05 24.26 -5.24
CA PRO A 183 -5.35 24.12 -5.92
C PRO A 183 -5.26 23.75 -7.41
N HIS A 184 -4.06 23.88 -7.99
CA HIS A 184 -3.78 23.43 -9.35
C HIS A 184 -3.60 21.91 -9.44
N ALA A 185 -3.11 21.27 -8.36
CA ALA A 185 -2.89 19.84 -8.29
C ALA A 185 -4.20 19.09 -7.99
N ASN A 186 -4.40 18.00 -8.71
CA ASN A 186 -5.48 17.05 -8.51
C ASN A 186 -5.00 15.88 -7.65
N ILE A 187 -5.11 16.08 -6.33
CA ILE A 187 -4.68 15.11 -5.32
C ILE A 187 -5.89 14.22 -4.96
N ILE A 188 -5.82 12.93 -5.25
CA ILE A 188 -6.90 11.97 -5.05
C ILE A 188 -6.50 10.97 -3.98
N TYR A 189 -7.33 10.83 -2.95
CA TYR A 189 -7.18 9.75 -1.97
C TYR A 189 -7.87 8.50 -2.52
N ALA A 190 -7.15 7.36 -2.55
CA ALA A 190 -7.71 6.08 -2.96
C ALA A 190 -8.00 5.24 -1.70
N ASP A 191 -9.27 5.08 -1.37
CA ASP A 191 -9.70 4.42 -0.13
C ASP A 191 -9.63 2.89 -0.22
N TYR A 192 -8.40 2.36 -0.14
CA TYR A 192 -8.13 0.93 -0.16
C TYR A 192 -8.81 0.20 1.00
N TYR A 193 -8.95 0.88 2.15
CA TYR A 193 -9.60 0.32 3.32
C TYR A 193 -11.07 0.01 3.03
N ALA A 194 -11.84 1.01 2.58
CA ALA A 194 -13.26 0.84 2.27
C ALA A 194 -13.48 -0.11 1.08
N ALA A 195 -12.61 -0.07 0.06
CA ALA A 195 -12.67 -0.99 -1.07
C ALA A 195 -12.46 -2.45 -0.62
N TYR A 196 -11.49 -2.70 0.27
CA TYR A 196 -11.29 -4.04 0.84
C TYR A 196 -12.49 -4.50 1.67
N GLN A 197 -13.06 -3.62 2.50
CA GLN A 197 -14.25 -3.97 3.29
C GLN A 197 -15.43 -4.33 2.38
N THR A 198 -15.62 -3.62 1.27
CA THR A 198 -16.63 -3.95 0.26
C THR A 198 -16.39 -5.34 -0.32
N ILE A 199 -15.14 -5.67 -0.67
CA ILE A 199 -14.78 -7.02 -1.13
C ILE A 199 -15.11 -8.07 -0.07
N LEU A 200 -14.74 -7.82 1.18
CA LEU A 200 -14.93 -8.79 2.26
C LEU A 200 -16.42 -9.04 2.56
N HIS A 201 -17.25 -8.00 2.57
CA HIS A 201 -18.70 -8.11 2.81
C HIS A 201 -19.46 -8.78 1.66
N HIS A 202 -18.98 -8.61 0.42
CA HIS A 202 -19.59 -9.16 -0.79
C HIS A 202 -18.75 -10.30 -1.40
N ALA A 203 -17.95 -10.98 -0.58
CA ALA A 203 -16.90 -11.86 -1.08
C ALA A 203 -17.44 -13.01 -1.94
N VAL A 204 -18.57 -13.61 -1.54
CA VAL A 204 -19.23 -14.69 -2.29
C VAL A 204 -19.76 -14.20 -3.63
N ASP A 205 -20.31 -12.98 -3.69
CA ASP A 205 -20.81 -12.37 -4.93
C ASP A 205 -19.66 -12.11 -5.92
N PHE A 206 -18.47 -11.79 -5.39
CA PHE A 206 -17.24 -11.65 -6.17
C PHE A 206 -16.54 -12.98 -6.48
N GLY A 207 -17.08 -14.11 -6.02
CA GLY A 207 -16.55 -15.45 -6.33
C GLY A 207 -15.44 -15.93 -5.41
N PHE A 208 -15.18 -15.26 -4.29
CA PHE A 208 -14.26 -15.73 -3.25
C PHE A 208 -14.88 -16.85 -2.40
N ASP A 209 -14.04 -17.77 -1.92
CA ASP A 209 -14.46 -18.86 -1.04
C ASP A 209 -14.61 -18.34 0.40
N GLU A 210 -15.85 -18.37 0.90
CA GLU A 210 -16.25 -17.94 2.25
C GLU A 210 -15.39 -18.55 3.36
N LYS A 211 -14.91 -19.78 3.18
CA LYS A 211 -14.07 -20.47 4.18
C LYS A 211 -12.62 -19.99 4.21
N SER A 212 -12.23 -19.16 3.26
CA SER A 212 -10.85 -18.74 3.02
C SER A 212 -10.64 -17.23 3.10
N LEU A 213 -11.67 -16.44 3.42
CA LEU A 213 -11.64 -14.98 3.35
C LEU A 213 -10.49 -14.34 4.14
N LEU A 214 -10.16 -14.90 5.30
CA LEU A 214 -9.07 -14.45 6.17
C LEU A 214 -7.86 -15.39 6.15
N ARG A 215 -7.72 -16.24 5.12
CA ARG A 215 -6.61 -17.20 4.97
C ARG A 215 -5.77 -16.84 3.75
N SER A 216 -4.47 -17.06 3.84
CA SER A 216 -3.59 -16.96 2.67
C SER A 216 -3.73 -18.18 1.75
N CYS A 217 -3.64 -17.94 0.44
CA CYS A 217 -3.58 -19.02 -0.56
C CYS A 217 -2.23 -19.75 -0.53
N CYS A 218 -1.13 -19.01 -0.50
CA CYS A 218 0.23 -19.48 -0.38
C CYS A 218 0.70 -19.31 1.06
N GLY A 219 0.93 -20.42 1.75
CA GLY A 219 1.27 -20.36 3.16
C GLY A 219 1.08 -21.68 3.86
N ILE A 220 1.43 -21.68 5.14
CA ILE A 220 1.34 -22.83 6.03
C ILE A 220 1.08 -22.36 7.46
N GLY A 221 0.45 -23.23 8.26
CA GLY A 221 0.36 -23.06 9.71
C GLY A 221 -0.82 -22.21 10.19
N GLY A 222 -1.14 -22.35 11.48
CA GLY A 222 -2.14 -21.53 12.17
C GLY A 222 -3.56 -21.56 11.58
N LEU A 223 -4.41 -20.69 12.13
CA LEU A 223 -5.79 -20.50 11.69
C LEU A 223 -5.88 -19.78 10.34
N TYR A 224 -4.92 -18.91 10.03
CA TYR A 224 -4.93 -18.02 8.87
C TYR A 224 -4.01 -18.49 7.73
N ASN A 225 -3.49 -19.72 7.81
CA ASN A 225 -2.55 -20.31 6.85
C ASN A 225 -1.22 -19.53 6.71
N TYR A 226 -0.78 -18.83 7.76
CA TYR A 226 0.38 -17.96 7.73
C TYR A 226 1.37 -18.28 8.86
N ASP A 227 2.66 -18.26 8.52
CA ASP A 227 3.79 -18.42 9.45
C ASP A 227 4.91 -17.46 9.03
N GLN A 228 5.23 -16.50 9.90
CA GLN A 228 6.26 -15.48 9.67
C GLN A 228 7.67 -16.06 9.44
N ASN A 229 7.94 -17.28 9.94
CA ASN A 229 9.25 -17.93 9.78
C ASN A 229 9.32 -18.79 8.50
N ARG A 230 8.17 -19.07 7.87
CA ARG A 230 8.04 -19.93 6.69
C ARG A 230 7.09 -19.30 5.67
N VAL A 231 7.48 -18.12 5.19
CA VAL A 231 6.71 -17.32 4.23
C VAL A 231 6.57 -18.01 2.87
N CYS A 232 5.59 -17.56 2.08
CA CYS A 232 5.39 -18.02 0.70
C CYS A 232 6.71 -17.98 -0.11
N GLY A 233 6.95 -19.03 -0.91
CA GLY A 233 8.22 -19.21 -1.65
C GLY A 233 9.33 -19.91 -0.85
N SER A 234 9.19 -20.05 0.47
CA SER A 234 10.09 -20.89 1.26
C SER A 234 9.92 -22.37 0.93
N SER A 235 10.97 -23.17 1.15
CA SER A 235 10.95 -24.61 0.90
C SER A 235 9.81 -25.30 1.66
N GLY A 236 9.02 -26.10 0.92
CA GLY A 236 7.90 -26.87 1.46
C GLY A 236 6.69 -26.03 1.89
N VAL A 237 6.55 -24.78 1.44
CA VAL A 237 5.34 -23.98 1.62
C VAL A 237 4.43 -24.16 0.41
N PRO A 238 3.22 -24.74 0.57
CA PRO A 238 2.31 -24.97 -0.54
C PRO A 238 1.56 -23.70 -0.93
N PHE A 239 0.89 -23.76 -2.08
CA PHE A 239 -0.09 -22.77 -2.51
C PHE A 239 -1.39 -23.45 -2.94
N CYS A 240 -2.50 -22.73 -2.77
CA CYS A 240 -3.83 -23.20 -3.13
C CYS A 240 -3.96 -23.43 -4.65
N ARG A 241 -4.91 -24.28 -5.09
CA ARG A 241 -5.08 -24.58 -6.52
C ARG A 241 -5.80 -23.47 -7.30
N ASN A 242 -6.75 -22.79 -6.67
CA ASN A 242 -7.58 -21.77 -7.31
C ASN A 242 -7.36 -20.41 -6.64
N HIS A 243 -6.30 -19.72 -7.05
CA HIS A 243 -5.87 -18.46 -6.42
C HIS A 243 -6.91 -17.34 -6.56
N ALA A 244 -7.78 -17.38 -7.58
CA ALA A 244 -8.82 -16.37 -7.80
C ALA A 244 -9.94 -16.42 -6.74
N GLN A 245 -10.04 -17.52 -5.98
CA GLN A 245 -11.04 -17.66 -4.90
C GLN A 245 -10.53 -17.18 -3.54
N TYR A 246 -9.30 -16.69 -3.46
CA TYR A 246 -8.70 -16.16 -2.23
C TYR A 246 -8.51 -14.66 -2.33
N ILE A 247 -8.77 -13.95 -1.22
CA ILE A 247 -8.49 -12.52 -1.12
C ILE A 247 -6.99 -12.31 -0.90
N SER A 248 -6.37 -13.05 0.03
CA SER A 248 -4.94 -12.94 0.34
C SER A 248 -4.10 -13.96 -0.42
N TRP A 249 -3.00 -13.50 -1.03
CA TRP A 249 -2.03 -14.36 -1.69
C TRP A 249 -1.13 -15.06 -0.67
N ASP A 250 -0.27 -14.32 0.03
CA ASP A 250 0.80 -14.87 0.88
C ASP A 250 0.62 -14.57 2.38
N GLY A 251 -0.50 -13.95 2.73
CA GLY A 251 -0.80 -13.52 4.09
C GLY A 251 -0.43 -12.07 4.40
N VAL A 252 0.23 -11.38 3.48
CA VAL A 252 0.51 -9.93 3.56
C VAL A 252 -0.12 -9.21 2.37
N HIS A 253 0.05 -9.75 1.16
CA HIS A 253 -0.42 -9.18 -0.09
C HIS A 253 -1.74 -9.80 -0.54
N LEU A 254 -2.49 -9.03 -1.34
CA LEU A 254 -3.71 -9.51 -1.97
C LEU A 254 -3.40 -10.35 -3.21
N THR A 255 -4.35 -11.18 -3.63
CA THR A 255 -4.28 -11.85 -4.93
C THR A 255 -4.48 -10.85 -6.07
N GLN A 256 -4.09 -11.23 -7.28
CA GLN A 256 -4.35 -10.43 -8.49
C GLN A 256 -5.85 -10.10 -8.63
N GLU A 257 -6.73 -11.05 -8.31
CA GLU A 257 -8.17 -10.87 -8.41
C GLU A 257 -8.69 -9.85 -7.39
N ALA A 258 -8.22 -9.91 -6.14
CA ALA A 258 -8.54 -8.91 -5.14
C ALA A 258 -8.02 -7.51 -5.53
N TYR A 259 -6.78 -7.38 -6.02
CA TYR A 259 -6.27 -6.08 -6.53
C TYR A 259 -7.05 -5.56 -7.76
N ARG A 260 -7.55 -6.45 -8.63
CA ARG A 260 -8.43 -6.09 -9.74
C ARG A 260 -9.72 -5.45 -9.21
N LEU A 261 -10.37 -6.09 -8.25
CA LEU A 261 -11.60 -5.57 -7.63
C LEU A 261 -11.38 -4.26 -6.86
N ILE A 262 -10.27 -4.13 -6.11
CA ILE A 262 -9.89 -2.84 -5.49
C ILE A 262 -9.84 -1.74 -6.55
N THR A 263 -9.21 -2.01 -7.70
CA THR A 263 -9.16 -1.04 -8.80
C THR A 263 -10.57 -0.74 -9.33
N GLU A 264 -11.39 -1.75 -9.60
CA GLU A 264 -12.74 -1.57 -10.16
C GLU A 264 -13.70 -0.83 -9.24
N ILE A 265 -13.59 -1.03 -7.92
CA ILE A 265 -14.39 -0.31 -6.92
C ILE A 265 -14.00 1.18 -6.87
N LEU A 266 -12.70 1.47 -6.99
CA LEU A 266 -12.18 2.84 -6.85
C LEU A 266 -12.25 3.64 -8.16
N LEU A 267 -12.17 2.99 -9.31
CA LEU A 267 -12.08 3.65 -10.61
C LEU A 267 -13.22 4.63 -10.91
N PRO A 268 -14.50 4.34 -10.59
CA PRO A 268 -15.60 5.27 -10.83
C PRO A 268 -15.45 6.61 -10.10
N ASP A 269 -14.81 6.63 -8.92
CA ASP A 269 -14.57 7.87 -8.17
C ASP A 269 -13.28 8.57 -8.62
N ILE A 270 -12.23 7.80 -8.91
CA ILE A 270 -10.90 8.33 -9.28
C ILE A 270 -10.90 8.88 -10.70
N PHE A 271 -11.43 8.13 -11.67
CA PHE A 271 -11.26 8.42 -13.09
C PHE A 271 -11.82 9.79 -13.51
N PRO A 272 -13.03 10.21 -13.10
CA PRO A 272 -13.57 11.52 -13.47
C PRO A 272 -12.78 12.70 -12.90
N ARG A 273 -11.93 12.47 -11.89
CA ARG A 273 -11.13 13.52 -11.25
C ARG A 273 -9.80 13.72 -11.97
N ILE A 274 -9.26 12.70 -12.64
CA ILE A 274 -7.99 12.79 -13.37
C ILE A 274 -8.11 13.81 -14.51
N ARG A 275 -7.18 14.77 -14.56
CA ARG A 275 -7.09 15.77 -15.62
C ARG A 275 -6.12 15.28 -16.69
N TYR A 276 -6.55 15.25 -17.94
CA TYR A 276 -5.73 15.09 -19.15
C TYR A 276 -4.41 14.31 -18.92
N ILE A 277 -4.51 12.98 -18.99
CA ILE A 277 -3.38 12.03 -19.04
C ILE A 277 -3.30 11.37 -20.42
#